data_AF-A0A7H8PHF2-F1
#
_entry.id   AF-A0A7H8PHF2-F1
#
_cell.length_a   1.000
_cell.length_b   1.000
_cell.length_c   1.000
_cell.angle_alpha   90.00
_cell.angle_beta   90.00
_cell.angle_gamma   90.00
#
_symmetry.space_group_name_H-M   'P 1'
#
loop_
_entity.id
_entity.type
_entity.pdbx_description
1 polymer ?
#
loop_
_entity_poly.entity_id
_entity_poly.type
_entity_poly.pdbx_seq_one_letter_code
_entity_poly.pdbx_strand_id
1 'polypeptide(L)'
;MKKRIAEVLKMNKKEKLIQEIQEAFKGVKLDDGIGLWEAQGHDDRGSEVTCKKLRTKDETNDWTKISLIDMYTCSSAISFFDAKGMCFHMPKYLLLALGAYKNEEQKLIDQGLIEEFYKPDIEDRLTTITRYLSDKSNSQDKEFYRQYFSLFTKKQLLCVVRFLEYRKDEIGEYYTSDEAKALGISATAVNYDKEYLQLQKAIDYWSNNFLIQ
;
A
#
# COMPACT_ATOMS: atom_id res chain seq x y z
N MET A 1 -7.81 30.73 -22.61
CA MET A 1 -6.60 29.96 -23.02
C MET A 1 -5.65 29.68 -21.86
N LYS A 2 -5.24 30.68 -21.05
CA LYS A 2 -4.33 30.47 -19.89
C LYS A 2 -4.88 29.58 -18.76
N LYS A 3 -6.20 29.57 -18.51
CA LYS A 3 -6.86 28.70 -17.51
C LYS A 3 -6.79 27.22 -17.89
N ARG A 4 -6.98 26.92 -19.19
CA ARG A 4 -6.90 25.56 -19.75
C ARG A 4 -5.46 25.02 -19.80
N ILE A 5 -4.46 25.90 -19.92
CA ILE A 5 -3.03 25.54 -19.84
C ILE A 5 -2.60 25.33 -18.39
N ALA A 6 -3.15 26.08 -17.43
CA ALA A 6 -2.90 25.86 -16.00
C ALA A 6 -3.56 24.58 -15.45
N GLU A 7 -4.72 24.19 -15.99
CA GLU A 7 -5.35 22.88 -15.73
C GLU A 7 -4.57 21.72 -16.36
N VAL A 8 -3.95 21.92 -17.52
CA VAL A 8 -3.09 20.92 -18.20
C VAL A 8 -1.72 20.78 -17.51
N LEU A 9 -1.28 21.77 -16.72
CA LEU A 9 0.03 21.79 -16.04
C LEU A 9 -0.01 21.43 -14.55
N LYS A 10 -1.19 21.13 -14.01
CA LYS A 10 -1.34 20.70 -12.61
C LYS A 10 -1.70 19.22 -12.57
N MET A 11 -0.74 18.37 -12.94
CA MET A 11 -0.83 16.95 -12.63
C MET A 11 -1.15 16.84 -11.13
N ASN A 12 -2.28 16.20 -10.79
CA ASN A 12 -2.72 16.08 -9.41
C ASN A 12 -1.59 15.40 -8.61
N LYS A 13 -1.33 15.83 -7.36
CA LYS A 13 -0.37 15.18 -6.43
C LYS A 13 -0.49 13.64 -6.51
N LYS A 14 -1.73 13.14 -6.56
CA LYS A 14 -2.04 11.73 -6.73
C LYS A 14 -1.55 11.12 -8.05
N GLU A 15 -1.84 11.76 -9.19
CA GLU A 15 -1.45 11.27 -10.52
C GLU A 15 0.07 11.21 -10.65
N LYS A 16 0.77 12.22 -10.11
CA LYS A 16 2.23 12.24 -10.05
C LYS A 16 2.77 11.08 -9.21
N LEU A 17 2.19 10.83 -8.04
CA LEU A 17 2.59 9.70 -7.19
C LEU A 17 2.34 8.35 -7.86
N ILE A 18 1.20 8.18 -8.56
CA ILE A 18 0.91 6.98 -9.36
C ILE A 18 2.01 6.72 -10.40
N GLN A 19 2.42 7.76 -11.14
CA GLN A 19 3.50 7.64 -12.12
C GLN A 19 4.83 7.27 -11.47
N GLU A 20 5.18 7.92 -10.36
CA GLU A 20 6.41 7.64 -9.61
C GLU A 20 6.45 6.19 -9.10
N ILE A 21 5.33 5.65 -8.61
CA ILE A 21 5.21 4.24 -8.22
C ILE A 21 5.43 3.32 -9.43
N GLN A 22 4.73 3.58 -10.54
CA GLN A 22 4.87 2.77 -11.75
C GLN A 22 6.31 2.74 -12.28
N GLU A 23 7.00 3.88 -12.26
CA GLU A 23 8.40 3.98 -12.67
C GLU A 23 9.35 3.30 -11.70
N ALA A 24 9.20 3.53 -10.38
CA ALA A 24 10.10 3.01 -9.36
C ALA A 24 10.06 1.48 -9.26
N PHE A 25 8.94 0.85 -9.60
CA PHE A 25 8.76 -0.60 -9.56
C PHE A 25 8.77 -1.25 -10.96
N LYS A 26 9.07 -0.50 -12.02
CA LYS A 26 9.11 -1.05 -13.38
C LYS A 26 10.10 -2.21 -13.48
N GLY A 27 9.61 -3.36 -13.95
CA GLY A 27 10.44 -4.55 -14.19
C GLY A 27 10.81 -5.35 -12.95
N VAL A 28 10.26 -5.02 -11.77
CA VAL A 28 10.37 -5.88 -10.59
C VAL A 28 9.67 -7.21 -10.89
N LYS A 29 10.36 -8.31 -10.56
CA LYS A 29 9.87 -9.69 -10.69
C LYS A 29 9.76 -10.34 -9.33
N LEU A 30 8.87 -11.34 -9.23
CA LEU A 30 8.70 -12.12 -8.02
C LEU A 30 9.83 -13.15 -7.85
N ASP A 31 10.32 -13.70 -8.97
CA ASP A 31 11.27 -14.82 -9.01
C ASP A 31 10.78 -16.01 -8.15
N ASP A 32 11.54 -16.39 -7.12
CA ASP A 32 11.24 -17.43 -6.13
C ASP A 32 10.54 -16.89 -4.87
N GLY A 33 10.20 -15.60 -4.83
CA GLY A 33 9.46 -14.98 -3.73
C GLY A 33 8.03 -15.48 -3.58
N ILE A 34 7.42 -15.26 -2.42
CA ILE A 34 6.06 -15.72 -2.11
C ILE A 34 5.02 -14.86 -2.87
N GLY A 35 4.20 -15.51 -3.69
CA GLY A 35 3.11 -14.90 -4.46
C GLY A 35 1.78 -14.77 -3.69
N LEU A 36 0.77 -14.11 -4.27
CA LEU A 36 -0.55 -13.91 -3.66
C LEU A 36 -1.19 -15.24 -3.25
N TRP A 37 -1.26 -16.20 -4.17
CA TRP A 37 -1.92 -17.47 -3.94
C TRP A 37 -1.11 -18.38 -3.01
N GLU A 38 0.22 -18.38 -3.11
CA GLU A 38 1.06 -19.08 -2.14
C GLU A 38 0.89 -18.50 -0.72
N ALA A 39 0.88 -17.17 -0.59
CA ALA A 39 0.61 -16.48 0.67
C ALA A 39 -0.77 -16.81 1.24
N GLN A 40 -1.81 -16.89 0.40
CA GLN A 40 -3.14 -17.36 0.83
C GLN A 40 -3.08 -18.80 1.35
N GLY A 41 -2.29 -19.67 0.72
CA GLY A 41 -2.04 -21.02 1.21
C GLY A 41 -1.43 -21.05 2.61
N HIS A 42 -0.53 -20.12 2.93
CA HIS A 42 0.02 -19.98 4.28
C HIS A 42 -1.01 -19.47 5.29
N ASP A 43 -1.84 -18.51 4.90
CA ASP A 43 -2.93 -17.97 5.74
C ASP A 43 -3.94 -19.07 6.10
N ASP A 44 -4.33 -19.88 5.12
CA ASP A 44 -5.22 -21.03 5.28
C ASP A 44 -4.58 -22.21 6.05
N ARG A 45 -3.33 -22.06 6.52
CA ARG A 45 -2.52 -23.12 7.15
C ARG A 45 -2.41 -24.38 6.28
N GLY A 46 -2.32 -24.16 4.98
CA GLY A 46 -2.13 -25.20 3.99
C GLY A 46 -0.82 -25.96 4.18
N SER A 47 -0.79 -27.20 3.71
CA SER A 47 0.44 -27.99 3.62
C SER A 47 1.40 -27.39 2.59
N GLU A 48 2.69 -27.75 2.63
CA GLU A 48 3.67 -27.35 1.61
C GLU A 48 3.22 -27.75 0.19
N VAL A 49 2.58 -28.91 0.03
CA VAL A 49 2.01 -29.36 -1.24
C VAL A 49 0.87 -28.45 -1.70
N THR A 50 0.03 -28.00 -0.77
CA THR A 50 -1.04 -27.04 -1.05
C THR A 50 -0.48 -25.70 -1.48
N CYS A 51 0.50 -25.15 -0.75
CA CYS A 51 1.15 -23.88 -1.10
C CYS A 51 1.82 -23.95 -2.48
N LYS A 52 2.57 -25.03 -2.78
CA LYS A 52 3.17 -25.25 -4.11
C LYS A 52 2.13 -25.32 -5.22
N LYS A 53 0.97 -25.95 -4.97
CA LYS A 53 -0.12 -26.00 -5.95
C LYS A 53 -0.71 -24.60 -6.18
N LEU A 54 -0.93 -23.83 -5.12
CA LEU A 54 -1.45 -22.47 -5.22
C LEU A 54 -0.48 -21.53 -5.92
N ARG A 55 0.82 -21.66 -5.66
CA ARG A 55 1.90 -20.93 -6.35
C ARG A 55 1.83 -21.01 -7.87
N THR A 56 1.27 -22.09 -8.43
CA THR A 56 1.11 -22.22 -9.89
C THR A 56 0.15 -21.20 -10.51
N LYS A 57 -0.66 -20.52 -9.68
CA LYS A 57 -1.56 -19.43 -10.10
C LYS A 57 -0.90 -18.05 -10.02
N ASP A 58 0.29 -17.93 -9.41
CA ASP A 58 0.91 -16.63 -9.18
C ASP A 58 1.50 -16.05 -10.46
N GLU A 59 1.22 -14.77 -10.69
CA GLU A 59 1.98 -13.95 -11.64
C GLU A 59 3.36 -13.66 -11.04
N THR A 60 4.42 -13.90 -11.81
CA THR A 60 5.81 -13.87 -11.31
C THR A 60 6.72 -12.90 -12.06
N ASN A 61 6.30 -12.43 -13.23
CA ASN A 61 7.12 -11.67 -14.16
C ASN A 61 6.72 -10.21 -14.29
N ASP A 62 5.44 -9.90 -14.12
CA ASP A 62 4.91 -8.56 -14.34
C ASP A 62 3.78 -8.25 -13.35
N TRP A 63 4.11 -7.53 -12.29
CA TRP A 63 3.16 -7.15 -11.24
C TRP A 63 1.96 -6.35 -11.79
N THR A 64 2.08 -5.72 -12.96
CA THR A 64 0.96 -4.96 -13.54
C THR A 64 -0.19 -5.89 -13.97
N LYS A 65 0.12 -7.16 -14.28
CA LYS A 65 -0.83 -8.19 -14.73
C LYS A 65 -1.58 -8.90 -13.62
N ILE A 66 -1.20 -8.67 -12.36
CA ILE A 66 -1.94 -9.16 -11.20
C ILE A 66 -3.39 -8.66 -11.31
N SER A 67 -4.36 -9.57 -11.25
CA SER A 67 -5.77 -9.20 -11.37
C SER A 67 -6.30 -8.62 -10.05
N LEU A 68 -7.30 -7.73 -10.13
CA LEU A 68 -7.97 -7.24 -8.93
C LEU A 68 -8.76 -8.34 -8.23
N ILE A 69 -9.30 -9.31 -8.97
CA ILE A 69 -10.01 -10.45 -8.40
C ILE A 69 -9.07 -11.25 -7.50
N ASP A 70 -7.84 -11.55 -7.95
CA ASP A 70 -6.85 -12.26 -7.14
C ASP A 70 -6.45 -11.45 -5.89
N MET A 71 -6.25 -10.13 -6.05
CA MET A 71 -5.94 -9.23 -4.93
C MET A 71 -7.01 -9.25 -3.84
N TYR A 72 -8.29 -9.19 -4.21
CA TYR A 72 -9.41 -9.23 -3.25
C TYR A 72 -9.62 -10.62 -2.67
N THR A 73 -9.45 -11.67 -3.49
CA THR A 73 -9.56 -13.06 -3.03
C THR A 73 -8.46 -13.39 -2.02
N CYS A 74 -7.25 -12.89 -2.25
CA CYS A 74 -6.08 -13.09 -1.40
C CYS A 74 -5.80 -11.85 -0.53
N SER A 75 -6.85 -11.24 0.03
CA SER A 75 -6.74 -9.92 0.68
C SER A 75 -5.84 -9.88 1.91
N SER A 76 -5.66 -11.00 2.61
CA SER A 76 -4.75 -11.16 3.75
C SER A 76 -3.29 -11.48 3.37
N ALA A 77 -3.03 -11.80 2.09
CA ALA A 77 -1.74 -12.33 1.61
C ALA A 77 -0.52 -11.45 1.95
N ILE A 78 -0.72 -10.13 2.04
CA ILE A 78 0.34 -9.17 2.39
C ILE A 78 1.03 -9.47 3.73
N SER A 79 0.37 -10.21 4.62
CA SER A 79 0.95 -10.62 5.90
C SER A 79 1.96 -11.75 5.79
N PHE A 80 1.98 -12.47 4.66
CA PHE A 80 2.74 -13.71 4.46
C PHE A 80 3.80 -13.63 3.36
N PHE A 81 3.90 -12.52 2.64
CA PHE A 81 4.98 -12.31 1.68
C PHE A 81 6.34 -12.35 2.35
N ASP A 82 7.35 -12.82 1.63
CA ASP A 82 8.76 -12.60 1.97
C ASP A 82 9.24 -11.25 1.41
N ALA A 83 10.55 -10.97 1.47
CA ALA A 83 11.11 -9.71 0.96
C ALA A 83 10.86 -9.51 -0.54
N LYS A 84 10.91 -10.59 -1.34
CA LYS A 84 10.67 -10.56 -2.78
C LYS A 84 9.19 -10.38 -3.08
N GLY A 85 8.32 -11.12 -2.41
CA GLY A 85 6.87 -10.97 -2.48
C GLY A 85 6.44 -9.55 -2.10
N MET A 86 6.98 -8.98 -1.02
CA MET A 86 6.67 -7.62 -0.61
C MET A 86 7.09 -6.62 -1.68
N CYS A 87 8.31 -6.73 -2.21
CA CYS A 87 8.80 -5.82 -3.26
C CYS A 87 7.98 -5.91 -4.57
N PHE A 88 7.61 -7.13 -4.98
CA PHE A 88 6.86 -7.36 -6.22
C PHE A 88 5.41 -6.88 -6.14
N HIS A 89 4.70 -7.12 -5.03
CA HIS A 89 3.28 -6.79 -4.93
C HIS A 89 3.02 -5.35 -4.44
N MET A 90 3.93 -4.74 -3.68
CA MET A 90 3.79 -3.38 -3.14
C MET A 90 3.22 -2.35 -4.14
N PRO A 91 3.71 -2.21 -5.38
CA PRO A 91 3.19 -1.19 -6.29
C PRO A 91 1.70 -1.38 -6.57
N LYS A 92 1.22 -2.62 -6.73
CA LYS A 92 -0.19 -2.91 -7.00
C LYS A 92 -1.07 -2.52 -5.81
N TYR A 93 -0.63 -2.83 -4.58
CA TYR A 93 -1.31 -2.43 -3.34
C TYR A 93 -1.37 -0.91 -3.17
N LEU A 94 -0.25 -0.20 -3.36
CA LEU A 94 -0.20 1.25 -3.28
C LEU A 94 -1.15 1.90 -4.32
N LEU A 95 -1.11 1.44 -5.56
CA LEU A 95 -1.96 1.95 -6.64
C LEU A 95 -3.45 1.68 -6.38
N LEU A 96 -3.79 0.52 -5.82
CA LEU A 96 -5.15 0.19 -5.40
C LEU A 96 -5.65 1.14 -4.32
N ALA A 97 -4.85 1.39 -3.28
CA ALA A 97 -5.21 2.31 -2.20
C ALA A 97 -5.33 3.77 -2.66
N LEU A 98 -4.54 4.18 -3.66
CA LEU A 98 -4.69 5.49 -4.32
C LEU A 98 -5.93 5.57 -5.23
N GLY A 99 -6.66 4.47 -5.43
CA GLY A 99 -7.82 4.41 -6.32
C GLY A 99 -7.46 4.50 -7.80
N ALA A 100 -6.26 4.07 -8.19
CA ALA A 100 -5.86 4.01 -9.60
C ALA A 100 -6.76 3.06 -10.41
N TYR A 101 -7.40 2.11 -9.73
CA TYR A 101 -8.28 1.10 -10.32
C TYR A 101 -9.77 1.32 -10.01
N LYS A 102 -10.16 2.48 -9.47
CA LYS A 102 -11.53 2.73 -8.95
C LYS A 102 -12.66 2.36 -9.92
N ASN A 103 -12.49 2.66 -11.21
CA ASN A 103 -13.49 2.35 -12.23
C ASN A 103 -13.57 0.84 -12.56
N GLU A 104 -12.46 0.13 -12.45
CA GLU A 104 -12.41 -1.32 -12.63
C GLU A 104 -12.96 -2.03 -11.39
N GLU A 105 -12.56 -1.58 -10.20
CA GLU A 105 -13.11 -2.03 -8.91
C GLU A 105 -14.64 -1.94 -8.90
N GLN A 106 -15.20 -0.77 -9.25
CA GLN A 106 -16.65 -0.59 -9.27
C GLN A 106 -17.34 -1.57 -10.23
N LYS A 107 -16.79 -1.80 -11.43
CA LYS A 107 -17.37 -2.74 -12.38
C LYS A 107 -17.36 -4.17 -11.85
N LEU A 108 -16.30 -4.59 -11.19
CA LEU A 108 -16.19 -5.93 -10.61
C LEU A 108 -17.14 -6.10 -9.42
N ILE A 109 -17.33 -5.04 -8.61
CA ILE A 109 -18.33 -5.00 -7.54
C ILE A 109 -19.74 -5.13 -8.11
N ASP A 110 -20.08 -4.35 -9.14
CA ASP A 110 -21.39 -4.41 -9.79
C ASP A 110 -21.69 -5.79 -10.40
N GLN A 111 -20.64 -6.54 -10.78
CA GLN A 111 -20.73 -7.92 -11.28
C GLN A 111 -20.73 -8.98 -10.17
N GLY A 112 -20.54 -8.60 -8.90
CA GLY A 112 -20.43 -9.54 -7.78
C GLY A 112 -19.16 -10.40 -7.82
N LEU A 113 -18.11 -9.94 -8.49
CA LEU A 113 -16.83 -10.66 -8.61
C LEU A 113 -15.85 -10.33 -7.47
N ILE A 114 -16.01 -9.16 -6.85
CA ILE A 114 -15.27 -8.74 -5.65
C ILE A 114 -16.24 -8.01 -4.71
N GLU A 115 -15.89 -7.94 -3.43
CA GLU A 115 -16.67 -7.19 -2.43
C GLU A 115 -15.77 -6.16 -1.75
N GLU A 116 -16.26 -4.93 -1.57
CA GLU A 116 -15.51 -3.83 -0.94
C GLU A 116 -15.00 -4.20 0.47
N PHE A 117 -15.73 -5.06 1.18
CA PHE A 117 -15.33 -5.56 2.50
C PHE A 117 -13.98 -6.29 2.49
N TYR A 118 -13.64 -6.96 1.39
CA TYR A 118 -12.36 -7.69 1.23
C TYR A 118 -11.28 -6.83 0.54
N LYS A 119 -11.46 -5.52 0.47
CA LYS A 119 -10.43 -4.65 -0.11
C LYS A 119 -9.14 -4.75 0.71
N PRO A 120 -7.99 -5.08 0.08
CA PRO A 120 -6.74 -5.19 0.80
C PRO A 120 -6.25 -3.83 1.31
N ASP A 121 -5.88 -3.76 2.60
CA ASP A 121 -5.47 -2.53 3.26
C ASP A 121 -3.96 -2.46 3.48
N ILE A 122 -3.28 -1.74 2.58
CA ILE A 122 -1.84 -1.48 2.68
C ILE A 122 -1.50 -0.43 3.75
N GLU A 123 -2.41 0.49 4.05
CA GLU A 123 -2.19 1.56 5.01
C GLU A 123 -2.14 1.00 6.43
N ASP A 124 -3.12 0.16 6.80
CA ASP A 124 -3.11 -0.55 8.08
C ASP A 124 -1.86 -1.43 8.20
N ARG A 125 -1.48 -2.15 7.14
CA ARG A 125 -0.27 -2.98 7.17
C ARG A 125 1.00 -2.15 7.43
N LEU A 126 1.19 -1.03 6.73
CA LEU A 126 2.36 -0.18 6.88
C LEU A 126 2.42 0.48 8.27
N THR A 127 1.28 0.95 8.80
CA THR A 127 1.22 1.56 10.14
C THR A 127 1.41 0.51 11.24
N THR A 128 0.88 -0.69 11.06
CA THR A 128 1.09 -1.85 11.94
C THR A 128 2.57 -2.25 12.00
N ILE A 129 3.22 -2.42 10.84
CA ILE A 129 4.65 -2.71 10.75
C ILE A 129 5.47 -1.63 11.45
N THR A 130 5.16 -0.35 11.20
CA THR A 130 5.82 0.79 11.84
C THR A 130 5.75 0.70 13.36
N ARG A 131 4.58 0.36 13.91
CA ARG A 131 4.38 0.23 15.36
C ARG A 131 5.30 -0.83 15.95
N TYR A 132 5.38 -2.01 15.34
CA TYR A 132 6.30 -3.07 15.80
C TYR A 132 7.76 -2.64 15.68
N LEU A 133 8.13 -2.00 14.57
CA LEU A 133 9.49 -1.53 14.36
C LEU A 133 9.92 -0.43 15.36
N SER A 134 8.98 0.41 15.77
CA SER A 134 9.20 1.52 16.71
C SER A 134 9.18 1.08 18.18
N ASP A 135 8.60 -0.08 18.50
CA ASP A 135 8.49 -0.57 19.88
C ASP A 135 9.86 -0.98 20.43
N LYS A 136 10.36 -0.30 21.45
CA LYS A 136 11.69 -0.56 22.03
C LYS A 136 11.78 -1.88 22.81
N SER A 137 10.66 -2.52 23.13
CA SER A 137 10.60 -3.67 24.03
C SER A 137 10.77 -5.05 23.36
N ASN A 138 10.57 -5.16 22.04
CA ASN A 138 10.63 -6.43 21.33
C ASN A 138 11.64 -6.37 20.17
N SER A 139 12.79 -7.01 20.33
CA SER A 139 13.87 -7.00 19.32
C SER A 139 13.68 -8.02 18.20
N GLN A 140 13.00 -9.15 18.45
CA GLN A 140 12.86 -10.23 17.48
C GLN A 140 11.89 -9.89 16.35
N ASP A 141 10.77 -9.24 16.68
CA ASP A 141 9.79 -8.77 15.68
C ASP A 141 10.41 -7.73 14.73
N LYS A 142 11.40 -6.96 15.19
CA LYS A 142 12.00 -5.90 14.38
C LYS A 142 12.77 -6.42 13.20
N GLU A 143 13.61 -7.42 13.42
CA GLU A 143 14.41 -7.99 12.34
C GLU A 143 13.51 -8.62 11.29
N PHE A 144 12.48 -9.35 11.75
CA PHE A 144 11.45 -9.92 10.89
C PHE A 144 10.79 -8.86 9.99
N TYR A 145 10.32 -7.74 10.56
CA TYR A 145 9.67 -6.69 9.77
C TYR A 145 10.63 -5.87 8.90
N ARG A 146 11.91 -5.73 9.27
CA ARG A 146 12.92 -5.09 8.42
C ARG A 146 13.19 -5.90 7.16
N GLN A 147 13.17 -7.22 7.26
CA GLN A 147 13.44 -8.10 6.11
C GLN A 147 12.48 -7.87 4.95
N TYR A 148 11.20 -7.58 5.20
CA TYR A 148 10.22 -7.28 4.14
C TYR A 148 10.65 -6.16 3.19
N PHE A 149 11.42 -5.19 3.69
CA PHE A 149 11.83 -4.01 2.92
C PHE A 149 13.30 -4.05 2.53
N SER A 150 14.01 -5.12 2.86
CA SER A 150 15.46 -5.28 2.61
C SER A 150 15.86 -5.24 1.14
N LEU A 151 14.93 -5.58 0.23
CA LEU A 151 15.14 -5.58 -1.21
C LEU A 151 14.65 -4.31 -1.91
N PHE A 152 14.07 -3.35 -1.16
CA PHE A 152 13.60 -2.12 -1.75
C PHE A 152 14.77 -1.18 -2.03
N THR A 153 14.77 -0.61 -3.23
CA THR A 153 15.62 0.54 -3.54
C THR A 153 15.14 1.78 -2.80
N LYS A 154 16.03 2.76 -2.65
CA LYS A 154 15.69 4.08 -2.09
C LYS A 154 14.52 4.76 -2.81
N LYS A 155 14.41 4.60 -4.13
CA LYS A 155 13.29 5.14 -4.93
C LYS A 155 11.96 4.48 -4.57
N GLN A 156 11.96 3.16 -4.37
CA GLN A 156 10.78 2.40 -3.98
C GLN A 156 10.34 2.75 -2.55
N LEU A 157 11.28 2.85 -1.61
CA LEU A 157 11.00 3.32 -0.24
C LEU A 157 10.45 4.74 -0.21
N LEU A 158 10.98 5.63 -1.06
CA LEU A 158 10.46 6.99 -1.18
C LEU A 158 9.00 7.01 -1.66
N CYS A 159 8.61 6.07 -2.54
CA CYS A 159 7.21 5.94 -2.96
C CYS A 159 6.30 5.53 -1.79
N VAL A 160 6.76 4.63 -0.91
CA VAL A 160 6.03 4.25 0.31
C VAL A 160 5.85 5.44 1.24
N VAL A 161 6.90 6.23 1.46
CA VAL A 161 6.80 7.46 2.29
C VAL A 161 5.84 8.47 1.69
N ARG A 162 5.95 8.74 0.37
CA ARG A 162 5.05 9.67 -0.32
C ARG A 162 3.60 9.20 -0.34
N PHE A 163 3.36 7.89 -0.38
CA PHE A 163 2.04 7.34 -0.18
C PHE A 163 1.49 7.67 1.22
N LEU A 164 2.26 7.41 2.29
CA LEU A 164 1.83 7.74 3.65
C LEU A 164 1.59 9.25 3.83
N GLU A 165 2.45 10.10 3.24
CA GLU A 165 2.26 11.56 3.20
C GLU A 165 0.97 11.94 2.49
N TYR A 166 0.68 11.34 1.33
CA TYR A 166 -0.55 11.59 0.58
C TYR A 166 -1.79 11.20 1.40
N ARG A 167 -1.79 10.03 2.06
CA ARG A 167 -2.91 9.58 2.90
C ARG A 167 -3.13 10.50 4.11
N LYS A 168 -2.03 10.95 4.73
CA LYS A 168 -2.09 11.92 5.82
C LYS A 168 -2.62 13.28 5.35
N ASP A 169 -2.18 13.75 4.18
CA ASP A 169 -2.68 14.98 3.55
C ASP A 169 -4.20 14.88 3.30
N GLU A 170 -4.72 13.75 2.82
CA GLU A 170 -6.18 13.57 2.62
C GLU A 170 -6.98 13.75 3.91
N ILE A 171 -6.50 13.17 5.03
CA ILE A 171 -7.13 13.39 6.34
C ILE A 171 -7.04 14.87 6.74
N GLY A 172 -5.88 15.49 6.59
CA GLY A 172 -5.69 16.91 6.91
C GLY A 172 -6.59 17.83 6.07
N GLU A 173 -6.75 17.55 4.79
CA GLU A 173 -7.61 18.29 3.87
C GLU A 173 -9.08 18.20 4.30
N TYR A 174 -9.56 17.03 4.75
CA TYR A 174 -10.90 16.87 5.30
C TYR A 174 -11.17 17.83 6.46
N TYR A 175 -10.27 17.93 7.45
CA TYR A 175 -10.45 18.85 8.60
C TYR A 175 -10.49 20.34 8.21
N THR A 176 -10.02 20.69 7.01
CA THR A 176 -10.09 22.07 6.47
C THR A 176 -11.23 22.28 5.46
N SER A 177 -11.96 21.21 5.12
CA SER A 177 -12.99 21.20 4.10
C SER A 177 -14.27 21.92 4.54
N ASP A 178 -15.12 22.26 3.58
CA ASP A 178 -16.40 22.91 3.88
C ASP A 178 -17.39 21.93 4.53
N GLU A 179 -17.26 20.63 4.26
CA GLU A 179 -18.01 19.57 4.93
C GLU A 179 -17.67 19.49 6.42
N ALA A 180 -16.39 19.49 6.79
CA ALA A 180 -15.99 19.48 8.20
C ALA A 180 -16.48 20.75 8.93
N LYS A 181 -16.38 21.92 8.28
CA LYS A 181 -16.91 23.19 8.83
C LYS A 181 -18.42 23.13 9.01
N ALA A 182 -19.16 22.56 8.06
CA ALA A 182 -20.61 22.39 8.15
C ALA A 182 -21.03 21.49 9.33
N LEU A 183 -20.17 20.55 9.71
CA LEU A 183 -20.32 19.70 10.90
C LEU A 183 -19.82 20.36 12.20
N GLY A 184 -19.32 21.60 12.15
CA GLY A 184 -18.76 22.30 13.31
C GLY A 184 -17.41 21.76 13.78
N ILE A 185 -16.71 20.97 12.96
CA ILE A 185 -15.41 20.40 13.29
C ILE A 185 -14.34 21.47 13.12
N SER A 186 -13.53 21.68 14.15
CA SER A 186 -12.37 22.58 14.07
C SER A 186 -11.25 21.95 13.24
N ALA A 187 -10.58 22.75 12.40
CA ALA A 187 -9.39 22.31 11.68
C ALA A 187 -8.28 21.80 12.61
N THR A 188 -8.20 22.31 13.85
CA THR A 188 -7.22 21.86 14.84
C THR A 188 -7.53 20.48 15.43
N ALA A 189 -8.73 19.93 15.19
CA ALA A 189 -9.13 18.61 15.68
C ALA A 189 -8.30 17.48 15.03
N VAL A 190 -7.70 17.72 13.85
CA VAL A 190 -6.77 16.79 13.20
C VAL A 190 -5.61 16.37 14.11
N ASN A 191 -5.20 17.22 15.06
CA ASN A 191 -4.14 16.91 16.02
C ASN A 191 -4.52 15.81 17.02
N TYR A 192 -5.80 15.43 17.10
CA TYR A 192 -6.31 14.34 17.92
C TYR A 192 -6.80 13.17 17.08
N ASP A 193 -6.75 13.28 15.76
CA ASP A 193 -7.12 12.22 14.84
C ASP A 193 -6.10 11.08 14.93
N LYS A 194 -6.59 9.90 15.30
CA LYS A 194 -5.73 8.73 15.56
C LYS A 194 -5.00 8.29 14.29
N GLU A 195 -5.67 8.29 13.15
CA GLU A 195 -5.11 7.85 11.87
C GLU A 195 -4.06 8.85 11.39
N TYR A 196 -4.35 10.16 11.46
CA TYR A 196 -3.39 11.22 11.15
C TYR A 196 -2.10 11.08 11.96
N LEU A 197 -2.22 10.85 13.29
CA LEU A 197 -1.07 10.69 14.18
C LEU A 197 -0.31 9.37 13.92
N GLN A 198 -0.99 8.30 13.54
CA GLN A 198 -0.35 7.02 13.18
C GLN A 198 0.44 7.15 11.88
N LEU A 199 -0.13 7.81 10.87
CA LEU A 199 0.56 8.10 9.61
C LEU A 199 1.77 9.00 9.82
N GLN A 200 1.66 10.05 10.65
CA GLN A 200 2.81 10.90 11.00
C GLN A 200 3.95 10.08 11.61
N LYS A 201 3.65 9.20 12.57
CA LYS A 201 4.66 8.31 13.17
C LYS A 201 5.29 7.37 12.15
N ALA A 202 4.50 6.86 11.20
CA ALA A 202 5.02 6.07 10.10
C ALA A 202 5.97 6.90 9.25
N ILE A 203 5.54 8.04 8.73
CA ILE A 203 6.38 8.94 7.91
C ILE A 203 7.72 9.24 8.60
N ASP A 204 7.69 9.60 9.89
CA ASP A 204 8.90 9.88 10.67
C ASP A 204 9.81 8.66 10.76
N TYR A 205 9.26 7.48 11.05
CA TYR A 205 10.04 6.26 11.15
C TYR A 205 10.69 5.91 9.81
N TRP A 206 9.92 5.85 8.73
CA TRP A 206 10.39 5.46 7.40
C TRP A 206 11.42 6.44 6.86
N SER A 207 11.17 7.74 7.03
CA SER A 207 12.10 8.79 6.58
C SER A 207 13.44 8.70 7.29
N ASN A 208 13.45 8.46 8.61
CA ASN A 208 14.68 8.43 9.39
C ASN A 208 15.46 7.12 9.26
N ASN A 209 14.78 5.99 9.10
CA ASN A 209 15.41 4.66 9.18
C ASN A 209 15.71 4.04 7.82
N PHE A 210 14.99 4.44 6.75
CA PHE A 210 15.10 3.81 5.44
C PHE A 210 15.52 4.77 4.31
N LEU A 211 15.41 6.10 4.50
CA LEU A 211 15.85 7.08 3.49
C LEU A 211 17.22 7.71 3.77
N ILE A 212 17.73 7.61 5.00
CA ILE A 212 19.04 8.19 5.41
C ILE A 212 20.22 7.21 5.16
N GLN A 213 19.94 5.96 4.78
CA GLN A 213 20.96 5.00 4.35
C GLN A 213 21.29 5.14 2.85
#